data_AF-A0A1G8UZE4-F1
#
_entry.id   AF-A0A1G8UZE4-F1
#
_cell.length_a   1.000
_cell.length_b   1.000
_cell.length_c   1.000
_cell.angle_alpha   90.00
_cell.angle_beta   90.00
_cell.angle_gamma   90.00
#
_symmetry.space_group_name_H-M   'P 1'
#
loop_
_entity.id
_entity.type
_entity.pdbx_description
1 polymer ?
#
loop_
_entity_poly.entity_id
_entity_poly.type
_entity_poly.pdbx_seq_one_letter_code
_entity_poly.pdbx_strand_id
1 'polypeptide(L)'
;MMSEICLQWSPEHGPRRKLTITPTDSGWAKIAAVWDGSQWHETSYDLIQAPTISAPDHADENPTPRILETLIEQINHTWDSDTPQVLAFDSPNPIVIAARDEILRSYSARSTCWQPIEKPALEPLIRDHGLPSVTPLAETPYSRSQLERGEPNGR
;
A
#
# COMPACT_ATOMS: atom_id res chain seq x y z
N MET A 1 -19.65 7.29 29.73
CA MET A 1 -20.26 6.20 28.94
C MET A 1 -19.53 6.16 27.62
N MET A 2 -18.78 5.10 27.34
CA MET A 2 -18.15 4.92 26.02
C MET A 2 -19.27 4.59 25.03
N SER A 3 -19.45 5.44 24.02
CA SER A 3 -20.51 5.30 23.02
C SER A 3 -20.14 4.26 21.97
N GLU A 4 -21.10 3.43 21.59
CA GLU A 4 -21.02 2.55 20.42
C GLU A 4 -20.74 3.36 19.15
N ILE A 5 -19.86 2.85 18.28
CA ILE A 5 -19.63 3.39 16.94
C ILE A 5 -20.27 2.45 15.93
N CYS A 6 -21.16 2.97 15.09
CA CYS A 6 -21.87 2.20 14.08
C CYS A 6 -21.65 2.81 12.69
N LEU A 7 -21.12 2.00 11.77
CA LEU A 7 -20.91 2.34 10.36
C LEU A 7 -21.80 1.46 9.49
N GLN A 8 -22.52 2.06 8.56
CA GLN A 8 -23.39 1.35 7.62
C GLN A 8 -23.11 1.82 6.20
N TRP A 9 -23.04 0.89 5.25
CA TRP A 9 -22.82 1.23 3.85
C TRP A 9 -23.54 0.26 2.90
N SER A 10 -23.77 0.73 1.67
CA SER A 10 -24.34 -0.07 0.58
C SER A 10 -23.26 -0.26 -0.48
N PRO A 11 -22.66 -1.45 -0.62
CA PRO A 11 -21.69 -1.70 -1.70
C PRO A 11 -22.37 -1.59 -3.07
N GLU A 12 -21.61 -1.21 -4.10
CA GLU A 12 -22.12 -1.08 -5.48
C GLU A 12 -22.73 -2.39 -6.01
N HIS A 13 -22.18 -3.52 -5.57
CA HIS A 13 -22.71 -4.85 -5.84
C HIS A 13 -22.84 -5.65 -4.53
N GLY A 14 -24.08 -5.94 -4.14
CA GLY A 14 -24.39 -6.83 -3.03
C GLY A 14 -25.20 -6.21 -1.88
N PRO A 15 -25.42 -6.96 -0.79
CA PRO A 15 -26.26 -6.54 0.32
C PRO A 15 -25.59 -5.46 1.16
N ARG A 16 -26.42 -4.62 1.82
CA ARG A 16 -25.95 -3.61 2.77
C ARG A 16 -25.13 -4.24 3.89
N ARG A 17 -24.15 -3.51 4.37
CA ARG A 17 -23.21 -3.92 5.40
C ARG A 17 -23.28 -2.97 6.59
N LYS A 18 -23.04 -3.51 7.78
CA LYS A 18 -22.97 -2.78 9.04
C LYS A 18 -21.75 -3.26 9.82
N LEU A 19 -21.02 -2.32 10.41
CA LEU A 19 -19.93 -2.57 11.34
C LEU A 19 -20.24 -1.83 12.65
N THR A 20 -20.36 -2.57 13.74
CA THR A 20 -20.53 -2.03 15.09
C THR A 20 -19.25 -2.25 15.87
N ILE A 21 -18.75 -1.20 16.52
CA ILE A 21 -17.66 -1.25 17.49
C ILE A 21 -18.24 -0.83 18.85
N THR A 22 -18.29 -1.76 19.79
CA THR A 22 -18.97 -1.57 21.08
C THR A 22 -18.08 -1.95 22.25
N PRO A 23 -18.08 -1.20 23.37
CA PRO A 23 -17.34 -1.59 24.56
C PRO A 23 -17.95 -2.85 25.20
N THR A 24 -17.10 -3.67 25.79
CA THR A 24 -17.44 -4.89 26.53
C THR A 24 -16.70 -4.91 27.87
N ASP A 25 -17.03 -5.84 28.76
CA ASP A 25 -16.36 -5.96 30.06
C ASP A 25 -14.85 -6.26 29.96
N SER A 26 -14.40 -6.81 28.83
CA SER A 26 -13.02 -7.28 28.61
C SER A 26 -12.27 -6.50 27.52
N GLY A 27 -12.83 -5.40 27.00
CA GLY A 27 -12.24 -4.63 25.92
C GLY A 27 -13.30 -4.11 24.96
N TRP A 28 -13.05 -4.21 23.65
CA TRP A 28 -14.00 -3.79 22.63
C TRP A 28 -14.36 -4.96 21.72
N ALA A 29 -15.59 -4.99 21.23
CA ALA A 29 -16.02 -5.95 20.22
C ALA A 29 -16.26 -5.24 18.89
N LYS A 30 -15.74 -5.84 17.81
CA LYS A 30 -16.03 -5.47 16.43
C LYS A 30 -16.99 -6.51 15.85
N ILE A 31 -18.17 -6.07 15.45
CA ILE A 31 -19.25 -6.92 14.95
C ILE A 31 -19.59 -6.49 13.53
N ALA A 32 -19.37 -7.37 12.55
CA ALA A 32 -19.79 -7.14 11.18
C ALA A 32 -21.12 -7.84 10.92
N ALA A 33 -22.03 -7.18 10.22
CA ALA A 33 -23.32 -7.72 9.85
C ALA A 33 -23.72 -7.40 8.40
N VAL A 34 -24.59 -8.23 7.84
CA VAL A 34 -25.11 -8.14 6.48
C VAL A 34 -26.62 -8.08 6.51
N TRP A 35 -27.20 -7.22 5.68
CA TRP A 35 -28.65 -7.13 5.51
C TRP A 35 -29.14 -8.17 4.51
N ASP A 36 -30.04 -9.06 4.93
CA ASP A 36 -30.59 -10.11 4.06
C ASP A 36 -31.86 -9.66 3.29
N GLY A 37 -32.33 -8.43 3.53
CA GLY A 37 -33.61 -7.93 3.02
C GLY A 37 -34.66 -7.72 4.11
N SER A 38 -34.46 -8.30 5.30
CA SER A 38 -35.40 -8.26 6.43
C SER A 38 -34.75 -7.89 7.76
N GLN A 39 -33.55 -8.39 8.03
CA GLN A 39 -32.82 -8.17 9.27
C GLN A 39 -31.31 -8.15 9.04
N TRP A 40 -30.58 -7.67 10.05
CA TRP A 40 -29.13 -7.73 10.07
C TRP A 40 -28.69 -9.09 10.62
N HIS A 41 -27.91 -9.82 9.84
CA HIS A 41 -27.25 -11.05 10.29
C HIS A 41 -25.80 -10.77 10.59
N GLU A 42 -25.36 -11.08 11.81
CA GLU A 42 -23.95 -11.03 12.18
C GLU A 42 -23.18 -12.07 11.36
N THR A 43 -22.08 -11.62 10.76
CA THR A 43 -21.17 -12.44 9.95
C THR A 43 -19.81 -12.61 10.60
N SER A 44 -19.39 -11.68 11.44
CA SER A 44 -18.16 -11.81 12.20
C SER A 44 -18.26 -11.09 13.54
N TYR A 45 -17.53 -11.63 14.52
CA TYR A 45 -17.36 -11.06 15.84
C TYR A 45 -15.89 -11.21 16.23
N ASP A 46 -15.23 -10.09 16.48
CA ASP A 46 -13.82 -10.04 16.88
C ASP A 46 -13.69 -9.29 18.20
N LEU A 47 -13.10 -9.93 19.22
CA LEU A 47 -12.79 -9.29 20.50
C LEU A 47 -11.41 -8.63 20.42
N ILE A 48 -11.37 -7.33 20.70
CA ILE A 48 -10.19 -6.48 20.67
C ILE A 48 -9.75 -6.24 22.13
N GLN A 49 -8.71 -6.97 22.54
CA GLN A 49 -8.19 -6.91 23.92
C GLN A 49 -7.27 -5.70 24.18
N ALA A 50 -6.71 -5.08 23.15
CA ALA A 50 -5.84 -3.91 23.24
C ALA A 50 -6.12 -2.96 22.06
N PRO A 51 -7.22 -2.20 22.09
CA PRO A 51 -7.51 -1.25 21.04
C PRO A 51 -6.54 -0.07 21.16
N THR A 52 -5.59 0.03 20.23
CA THR A 52 -4.85 1.28 20.04
C THR A 52 -5.77 2.24 19.27
N ILE A 53 -6.54 3.06 19.99
CA ILE A 53 -7.29 4.16 19.40
C ILE A 53 -6.32 5.31 19.17
N SER A 54 -5.76 5.39 17.96
CA SER A 54 -5.03 6.58 17.51
C SER A 54 -6.03 7.46 16.76
N ALA A 55 -6.60 8.43 17.44
CA ALA A 55 -7.23 9.57 16.77
C ALA A 55 -6.14 10.61 16.56
N PRO A 56 -5.76 10.96 15.32
CA PRO A 56 -4.88 12.11 15.11
C PRO A 56 -5.56 13.36 15.73
N ASP A 57 -4.78 14.23 16.39
CA ASP A 57 -5.27 15.47 17.02
C ASP A 57 -5.85 16.50 16.01
N HIS A 58 -5.85 16.16 14.72
CA HIS A 58 -6.33 16.97 13.61
C HIS A 58 -7.29 16.17 12.74
N ALA A 59 -8.26 16.88 12.15
CA ALA A 59 -9.18 16.34 11.16
C ALA A 59 -8.39 15.51 10.15
N ASP A 60 -8.86 14.30 9.89
CA ASP A 60 -8.21 13.31 9.05
C ASP A 60 -7.81 13.94 7.70
N GLU A 61 -6.55 14.38 7.58
CA GLU A 61 -5.90 14.68 6.31
C GLU A 61 -5.57 13.35 5.62
N ASN A 62 -6.44 12.34 5.68
CA ASN A 62 -6.23 11.07 5.01
C ASN A 62 -6.25 11.36 3.51
N PRO A 63 -5.09 11.61 2.88
CA PRO A 63 -5.08 12.07 1.51
C PRO A 63 -5.60 10.87 0.72
N THR A 64 -6.40 11.11 -0.32
CA THR A 64 -6.69 10.05 -1.29
C THR A 64 -5.37 9.33 -1.59
N PRO A 65 -5.26 8.01 -1.30
CA PRO A 65 -4.00 7.30 -1.43
C PRO A 65 -3.47 7.54 -2.84
N ARG A 66 -2.21 7.93 -2.95
CA ARG A 66 -1.61 8.17 -4.27
C ARG A 66 -1.75 6.90 -5.10
N ILE A 67 -2.30 7.04 -6.30
CA ILE A 67 -2.43 5.92 -7.22
C ILE A 67 -1.06 5.61 -7.84
N LEU A 68 -0.86 4.34 -8.19
CA LEU A 68 0.40 3.84 -8.75
C LEU A 68 0.84 4.63 -9.98
N GLU A 69 -0.09 5.04 -10.83
CA GLU A 69 0.14 5.90 -11.99
C GLU A 69 0.86 7.18 -11.62
N THR A 70 0.38 7.89 -10.60
CA THR A 70 0.98 9.15 -10.14
C THR A 70 2.39 8.92 -9.62
N LEU A 71 2.64 7.81 -8.91
CA LEU A 71 3.97 7.47 -8.40
C LEU A 71 4.95 7.16 -9.54
N ILE A 72 4.50 6.45 -10.58
CA ILE A 72 5.28 6.16 -11.78
C ILE A 72 5.63 7.43 -12.54
N GLU A 73 4.64 8.32 -12.74
CA GLU A 73 4.85 9.62 -13.40
C GLU A 73 5.89 10.46 -12.66
N GLN A 74 5.87 10.46 -11.32
CA GLN A 74 6.82 11.23 -10.51
C GLN A 74 8.28 10.80 -10.67
N ILE A 75 8.54 9.50 -10.79
CA ILE A 75 9.90 8.99 -10.99
C ILE A 75 10.32 9.07 -12.46
N ASN A 76 9.39 9.29 -13.39
CA ASN A 76 9.68 9.37 -14.81
C ASN A 76 10.60 10.56 -15.09
N HIS A 77 11.62 10.35 -15.93
CA HIS A 77 12.66 11.34 -16.25
C HIS A 77 13.54 11.83 -15.09
N THR A 78 13.41 11.26 -13.87
CA THR A 78 14.31 11.62 -12.76
C THR A 78 15.65 10.87 -12.82
N TRP A 79 15.73 9.80 -13.62
CA TRP A 79 16.90 8.91 -13.65
C TRP A 79 18.23 9.62 -13.97
N ASP A 80 18.22 10.58 -14.89
CA ASP A 80 19.41 11.31 -15.34
C ASP A 80 19.77 12.52 -14.46
N SER A 81 18.96 12.82 -13.44
CA SER A 81 19.23 13.91 -12.49
C SER A 81 20.32 13.54 -11.49
N ASP A 82 20.87 14.51 -10.73
CA ASP A 82 21.86 14.20 -9.68
C ASP A 82 21.28 13.34 -8.55
N THR A 83 19.96 13.41 -8.34
CA THR A 83 19.23 12.69 -7.29
C THR A 83 18.05 11.92 -7.87
N PRO A 84 18.28 10.75 -8.50
CA PRO A 84 17.22 10.02 -9.16
C PRO A 84 16.24 9.49 -8.12
N GLN A 85 14.96 9.58 -8.46
CA GLN A 85 13.89 9.10 -7.60
C GLN A 85 13.47 7.70 -8.04
N VAL A 86 13.15 6.86 -7.06
CA VAL A 86 12.76 5.48 -7.27
C VAL A 86 11.57 5.15 -6.38
N LEU A 87 10.76 4.18 -6.78
CA LEU A 87 9.73 3.60 -5.92
C LEU A 87 10.35 2.50 -5.08
N ALA A 88 10.35 2.66 -3.77
CA ALA A 88 10.86 1.66 -2.84
C ALA A 88 9.68 1.06 -2.06
N PHE A 89 9.59 -0.27 -2.06
CA PHE A 89 8.71 -0.98 -1.14
C PHE A 89 9.35 -1.05 0.23
N ASP A 90 8.55 -0.82 1.28
CA ASP A 90 9.01 -0.86 2.66
C ASP A 90 9.27 -2.31 3.07
N SER A 91 10.54 -2.71 3.01
CA SER A 91 11.01 -4.05 3.37
C SER A 91 12.49 -4.02 3.76
N PRO A 92 12.97 -4.96 4.60
CA PRO A 92 14.37 -5.03 5.00
C PRO A 92 15.34 -5.28 3.83
N ASN A 93 14.84 -5.78 2.70
CA ASN A 93 15.57 -5.87 1.45
C ASN A 93 14.71 -5.21 0.36
N PRO A 94 14.69 -3.87 0.30
CA PRO A 94 13.67 -3.15 -0.45
C PRO A 94 13.72 -3.53 -1.92
N ILE A 95 12.54 -3.76 -2.49
CA ILE A 95 12.39 -3.86 -3.94
C ILE A 95 12.28 -2.43 -4.44
N VAL A 96 13.14 -2.06 -5.39
CA VAL A 96 13.23 -0.71 -5.92
C VAL A 96 12.86 -0.72 -7.38
N ILE A 97 12.00 0.21 -7.80
CA ILE A 97 11.58 0.39 -9.18
C ILE A 97 12.03 1.77 -9.64
N ALA A 98 12.76 1.80 -10.75
CA ALA A 98 13.20 3.02 -11.41
C ALA A 98 12.55 3.12 -12.79
N ALA A 99 12.34 4.35 -13.26
CA ALA A 99 11.89 4.64 -14.61
C ALA A 99 13.06 5.24 -15.39
N ARG A 100 13.49 4.59 -16.46
CA ARG A 100 14.50 5.12 -17.41
C ARG A 100 13.99 4.92 -18.82
N ASP A 101 14.00 5.98 -19.60
CA ASP A 101 13.44 6.00 -20.96
C ASP A 101 11.99 5.48 -21.00
N GLU A 102 11.17 5.90 -20.04
CA GLU A 102 9.75 5.47 -19.88
C GLU A 102 9.55 3.97 -19.59
N ILE A 103 10.63 3.20 -19.46
CA ILE A 103 10.59 1.78 -19.13
C ILE A 103 10.85 1.61 -17.63
N LEU A 104 9.88 0.99 -16.95
CA LEU A 104 10.00 0.60 -15.56
C LEU A 104 10.92 -0.62 -15.42
N ARG A 105 11.85 -0.52 -14.47
CA ARG A 105 12.79 -1.59 -14.17
C ARG A 105 12.83 -1.83 -12.67
N SER A 106 12.72 -3.10 -12.28
CA SER A 106 12.81 -3.54 -10.90
C SER A 106 14.22 -3.96 -10.53
N TYR A 107 14.58 -3.76 -9.27
CA TYR A 107 15.80 -4.23 -8.66
C TYR A 107 15.52 -4.72 -7.24
N SER A 108 16.20 -5.78 -6.85
CA SER A 108 16.15 -6.31 -5.49
C SER A 108 17.46 -7.02 -5.18
N ALA A 109 17.76 -7.24 -3.90
CA ALA A 109 18.94 -8.04 -3.51
C ALA A 109 18.97 -9.45 -4.15
N ARG A 110 17.83 -9.99 -4.58
CA ARG A 110 17.73 -11.30 -5.25
C ARG A 110 17.94 -11.20 -6.76
N SER A 111 17.56 -10.07 -7.36
CA SER A 111 17.75 -9.76 -8.77
C SER A 111 19.00 -8.90 -8.91
N THR A 112 20.15 -9.54 -9.09
CA THR A 112 21.45 -8.86 -9.22
C THR A 112 21.57 -7.98 -10.48
N CYS A 113 20.50 -7.80 -11.25
CA CYS A 113 20.44 -7.03 -12.48
C CYS A 113 19.08 -6.32 -12.64
N TRP A 114 19.06 -5.28 -13.48
CA TRP A 114 17.86 -4.53 -13.83
C TRP A 114 16.94 -5.38 -14.69
N GLN A 115 15.73 -5.66 -14.17
CA GLN A 115 14.74 -6.43 -14.89
C GLN A 115 13.59 -5.52 -15.33
N PRO A 116 13.23 -5.49 -16.63
CA PRO A 116 12.03 -4.78 -17.07
C PRO A 116 10.83 -5.33 -16.32
N ILE A 117 9.97 -4.43 -15.83
CA ILE A 117 8.77 -4.80 -15.10
C ILE A 117 7.58 -4.03 -15.65
N GLU A 118 6.51 -4.74 -15.96
CA GLU A 118 5.26 -4.13 -16.41
C GLU A 118 4.33 -3.88 -15.22
N LYS A 119 3.37 -2.96 -15.39
CA LYS A 119 2.39 -2.63 -14.35
C LYS A 119 1.67 -3.86 -13.75
N PRO A 120 1.23 -4.87 -14.53
CA PRO A 120 0.57 -6.06 -13.96
C PRO A 120 1.49 -6.86 -13.01
N ALA A 121 2.80 -6.82 -13.22
CA ALA A 121 3.77 -7.46 -12.32
C ALA A 121 4.00 -6.67 -11.02
N LEU A 122 3.52 -5.42 -10.93
CA LEU A 122 3.53 -4.61 -9.71
C LEU A 122 2.36 -4.93 -8.78
N GLU A 123 1.22 -5.37 -9.31
CA GLU A 123 0.04 -5.76 -8.51
C GLU A 123 0.35 -6.76 -7.39
N PRO A 124 1.04 -7.90 -7.64
CA PRO A 124 1.39 -8.82 -6.56
C PRO A 124 2.33 -8.19 -5.53
N LEU A 125 3.27 -7.34 -5.95
CA LEU A 125 4.16 -6.63 -5.02
C LEU A 125 3.39 -5.66 -4.13
N ILE A 126 2.42 -4.93 -4.68
CA ILE A 126 1.57 -4.00 -3.94
C ILE A 126 0.64 -4.75 -2.97
N ARG A 127 0.12 -5.90 -3.38
CA ARG A 127 -0.68 -6.75 -2.49
C ARG A 127 0.14 -7.26 -1.31
N ASP A 128 1.40 -7.63 -1.54
CA ASP A 128 2.25 -8.27 -0.53
C ASP A 128 2.98 -7.25 0.37
N HIS A 129 3.27 -6.04 -0.14
CA HIS A 129 4.08 -5.01 0.56
C HIS A 129 3.40 -3.65 0.72
N GLY A 130 2.19 -3.45 0.17
CA GLY A 130 1.54 -2.14 0.11
C GLY A 130 2.04 -1.24 -1.03
N LEU A 131 1.54 -0.01 -1.10
CA LEU A 131 1.99 0.98 -2.09
C LEU A 131 3.44 1.38 -1.81
N PRO A 132 4.32 1.41 -2.83
CA PRO A 132 5.69 1.85 -2.65
C PRO A 132 5.76 3.37 -2.45
N SER A 133 6.83 3.84 -1.81
CA SER A 133 7.08 5.27 -1.59
C SER A 133 8.12 5.82 -2.57
N VAL A 134 7.92 7.06 -3.03
CA VAL A 134 8.94 7.78 -3.82
C VAL A 134 10.09 8.16 -2.90
N THR A 135 11.27 7.60 -3.16
CA THR A 135 12.47 7.76 -2.33
C THR A 135 13.65 8.13 -3.23
N PRO A 136 14.54 9.04 -2.81
CA PRO A 136 15.80 9.26 -3.51
C PRO A 136 16.63 7.96 -3.53
N LEU A 137 17.23 7.62 -4.67
CA LEU A 137 18.06 6.41 -4.77
C LEU A 137 19.18 6.39 -3.73
N ALA A 138 19.74 7.55 -3.39
CA ALA A 138 20.79 7.71 -2.37
C ALA A 138 20.36 7.28 -0.96
N GLU A 139 19.05 7.27 -0.67
CA GLU A 139 18.50 6.79 0.60
C GLU A 139 18.19 5.29 0.58
N THR A 140 18.33 4.64 -0.58
CA THR A 140 18.21 3.18 -0.70
C THR A 140 19.59 2.52 -0.52
N PRO A 141 19.66 1.21 -0.21
CA PRO A 141 20.94 0.49 -0.12
C PRO A 141 21.61 0.26 -1.49
N TYR A 142 21.08 0.82 -2.57
CA TYR A 142 21.52 0.56 -3.94
C TYR A 142 22.10 1.82 -4.59
N SER A 143 23.11 1.63 -5.44
CA SER A 143 23.76 2.70 -6.20
C SER A 143 23.37 2.65 -7.67
N ARG A 144 23.37 3.82 -8.34
CA ARG A 144 23.12 3.94 -9.79
C ARG A 144 23.98 2.96 -10.60
N SER A 145 25.26 2.85 -10.28
CA SER A 145 26.18 1.95 -10.99
C SER A 145 25.93 0.46 -10.74
N GLN A 146 25.27 0.05 -9.64
CA GLN A 146 24.82 -1.34 -9.45
C GLN A 146 23.59 -1.65 -10.31
N LEU A 147 22.74 -0.64 -10.52
CA LEU A 147 21.54 -0.75 -11.33
C LEU A 147 21.89 -0.77 -12.84
N GLU A 148 22.86 0.04 -13.27
CA GLU A 148 23.35 0.11 -14.66
C GLU A 148 24.18 -1.11 -15.09
N ARG A 149 24.89 -1.75 -14.14
CA ARG A 149 25.76 -2.91 -14.43
C ARG A 149 25.01 -4.15 -14.96
N GLY A 150 23.69 -4.15 -14.91
CA GLY A 150 22.83 -5.25 -15.30
C GLY A 150 22.12 -5.09 -16.65
N GLU A 151 22.46 -4.11 -17.48
CA GLU A 151 21.92 -4.08 -18.85
C GLU A 151 22.26 -5.41 -19.55
N PRO A 152 21.26 -6.14 -20.09
CA PRO A 152 21.57 -7.25 -20.97
C PRO A 152 22.33 -6.65 -22.14
N ASN A 153 23.60 -7.04 -22.29
CA ASN A 153 24.38 -6.73 -23.49
C ASN A 153 23.50 -7.04 -24.71
N GLY A 154 23.02 -5.98 -25.37
CA GLY A 154 22.45 -6.08 -26.69
C GLY A 154 23.53 -6.68 -27.59
N ARG A 155 23.27 -7.88 -28.08
CA ARG A 155 24.10 -8.56 -29.07
C ARG A 155 23.26 -8.81 -30.31
#